data_AF-A0A965ASU6-F1
#
_entry.id   AF-A0A965ASU6-F1
#
_cell.length_a   1.000
_cell.length_b   1.000
_cell.length_c   1.000
_cell.angle_alpha   90.00
_cell.angle_beta   90.00
_cell.angle_gamma   90.00
#
_symmetry.space_group_name_H-M   'P 1'
#
loop_
_entity.id
_entity.type
_entity.pdbx_description
1 polymer ?
#
loop_
_entity_poly.entity_id
_entity_poly.type
_entity_poly.pdbx_seq_one_letter_code
_entity_poly.pdbx_strand_id
1 'polypeptide(L)' 'TYGSGLGDGSTHQYNDLPIVVAGGGHRVKGGLHINMPEGTPLANLWLSQARVLGLSWADFADSTGMIDAWIG' A
#
# COMPACT_ATOMS: atom_id res chain seq x y z
N THR A 1 1.40 -0.32 -9.03
CA THR A 1 1.70 -1.30 -7.97
C THR A 1 2.04 -2.61 -8.64
N TYR A 2 3.08 -3.32 -8.19
CA TYR A 2 3.45 -4.64 -8.71
C TYR A 2 3.75 -5.60 -7.55
N GLY A 3 3.27 -6.84 -7.62
CA GLY A 3 3.43 -7.87 -6.59
C GLY A 3 2.73 -9.18 -6.95
N SER A 4 2.99 -10.22 -6.14
CA SER A 4 2.49 -11.60 -6.33
C SER A 4 0.97 -11.74 -6.09
N GLY A 5 0.38 -10.85 -5.28
CA GLY A 5 -0.99 -11.03 -4.77
C GLY A 5 -1.11 -12.14 -3.72
N LEU A 6 -0.09 -12.99 -3.58
CA LEU A 6 0.04 -14.04 -2.56
C LEU A 6 1.38 -13.93 -1.82
N GLY A 7 1.35 -14.09 -0.50
CA GLY A 7 2.55 -14.17 0.36
C GLY A 7 3.12 -15.58 0.36
N ASP A 8 2.25 -16.58 0.36
CA ASP A 8 2.58 -17.99 0.15
C ASP A 8 1.64 -18.62 -0.89
N GLY A 9 2.22 -18.99 -2.03
CA GLY A 9 1.49 -19.60 -3.13
C GLY A 9 1.00 -21.02 -2.84
N SER A 10 1.61 -21.73 -1.89
CA SER A 10 1.23 -23.11 -1.56
C SER A 10 -0.10 -23.16 -0.80
N THR A 11 -0.34 -22.17 0.05
CA THR A 11 -1.54 -22.05 0.90
C THR A 11 -2.52 -21.01 0.40
N HIS A 12 -2.24 -20.36 -0.73
CA HIS A 12 -3.03 -19.23 -1.27
C HIS A 12 -3.24 -18.12 -0.24
N GLN A 13 -2.22 -17.87 0.58
CA GLN A 13 -2.25 -16.82 1.58
C GLN A 13 -1.99 -15.46 0.93
N TYR A 14 -2.79 -14.47 1.32
CA TYR A 14 -2.72 -13.09 0.81
C TYR A 14 -2.19 -12.10 1.88
N ASN A 15 -1.54 -12.61 2.94
CA ASN A 15 -0.79 -11.82 3.92
C ASN A 15 0.68 -11.65 3.46
N ASP A 16 1.45 -10.85 4.19
CA ASP A 16 2.90 -10.65 4.01
C ASP A 16 3.34 -10.39 2.56
N LEU A 17 2.53 -9.61 1.84
CA LEU A 17 2.70 -9.36 0.43
C LEU A 17 3.91 -8.44 0.17
N PRO A 18 4.96 -8.90 -0.53
CA PRO A 18 6.00 -8.00 -1.00
C PRO A 18 5.44 -7.14 -2.13
N ILE A 19 5.33 -5.83 -1.90
CA ILE A 19 4.78 -4.87 -2.85
C ILE A 19 5.84 -3.87 -3.29
N VAL A 20 5.95 -3.67 -4.60
CA VAL A 20 6.73 -2.59 -5.19
C VAL A 20 5.79 -1.50 -5.70
N VAL A 21 6.08 -0.25 -5.32
CA VAL A 21 5.46 0.93 -5.93
C VAL A 21 6.55 1.78 -6.57
N ALA A 22 6.33 2.15 -7.82
CA ALA A 22 7.21 2.99 -8.60
C ALA A 22 6.44 4.18 -9.18
N GLY A 23 7.10 5.33 -9.33
CA GLY A 23 6.50 6.60 -9.74
C GLY A 23 6.23 7.53 -8.56
N GLY A 24 5.25 8.43 -8.70
CA GLY A 24 4.74 9.28 -7.60
C GLY A 24 5.16 10.76 -7.63
N GLY A 25 6.23 11.12 -8.35
CA GLY A 25 6.64 12.52 -8.52
C GLY A 25 6.88 13.24 -7.17
N HIS A 26 6.55 14.53 -7.10
CA HIS A 26 6.81 15.36 -5.91
C HIS A 26 5.87 15.09 -4.72
N ARG A 27 4.82 14.27 -4.89
CA ARG A 27 3.81 14.00 -3.86
C ARG A 27 4.10 12.74 -3.04
N VAL A 28 5.12 11.98 -3.45
CA VAL A 28 5.48 10.69 -2.83
C VAL A 28 6.97 10.68 -2.54
N LYS A 29 7.34 10.28 -1.34
CA LYS A 29 8.74 10.03 -0.94
C LYS A 29 9.20 8.71 -1.57
N GLY A 30 10.18 8.79 -2.48
CA GLY A 30 10.82 7.63 -3.09
C GLY A 30 12.01 7.09 -2.27
N GLY A 31 12.56 5.95 -2.69
CA GLY A 31 13.75 5.35 -2.06
C GLY A 31 13.48 4.72 -0.68
N LEU A 32 12.23 4.37 -0.39
CA LEU A 32 11.82 3.80 0.89
C LEU A 32 11.76 2.27 0.82
N HIS A 33 12.24 1.62 1.87
CA HIS A 33 11.93 0.23 2.19
C HIS A 33 11.20 0.23 3.53
N ILE A 34 9.91 -0.07 3.52
CA ILE A 34 9.05 0.03 4.70
C ILE A 34 8.52 -1.35 5.04
N ASN A 35 8.78 -1.78 6.27
CA ASN A 35 8.12 -2.92 6.86
C ASN A 35 6.90 -2.44 7.64
N MET A 36 5.71 -2.91 7.29
CA MET A 36 4.48 -2.54 7.97
C MET A 36 4.24 -3.45 9.19
N PRO A 37 3.53 -2.98 10.21
CA PRO A 37 3.05 -3.86 11.28
C PRO A 37 2.26 -5.05 10.70
N GLU A 38 2.38 -6.21 11.35
CA GLU A 38 1.64 -7.41 10.98
C GLU A 38 0.12 -7.13 10.96
N GLY A 39 -0.57 -7.68 9.96
CA GLY A 39 -2.01 -7.47 9.79
C GLY A 39 -2.40 -6.12 9.21
N THR A 40 -1.44 -5.27 8.79
CA THR A 40 -1.76 -4.04 8.06
C THR A 40 -2.52 -4.37 6.76
N PRO A 41 -3.76 -3.87 6.57
CA PRO A 41 -4.50 -4.14 5.36
C PRO A 41 -3.78 -3.54 4.13
N LEU A 42 -3.65 -4.32 3.06
CA LEU A 42 -3.13 -3.81 1.78
C LEU A 42 -4.00 -2.65 1.26
N ALA A 43 -5.27 -2.60 1.65
CA ALA A 43 -6.16 -1.49 1.37
C ALA A 43 -5.67 -0.12 1.85
N ASN A 44 -4.85 -0.06 2.89
CA ASN A 44 -4.21 1.19 3.32
C ASN A 44 -3.30 1.77 2.23
N LEU A 45 -2.63 0.91 1.44
CA LEU A 45 -1.82 1.33 0.30
C LEU A 45 -2.68 1.92 -0.82
N TRP A 46 -3.79 1.27 -1.16
CA TRP A 46 -4.68 1.75 -2.23
C TRP A 46 -5.39 3.04 -1.86
N LEU A 47 -5.85 3.17 -0.60
CA LEU A 47 -6.41 4.42 -0.09
C LEU A 47 -5.38 5.57 -0.18
N SER A 48 -4.14 5.30 0.19
CA SER A 48 -3.05 6.27 0.10
C SER A 48 -2.78 6.70 -1.34
N GLN A 49 -2.78 5.75 -2.29
CA GLN A 49 -2.63 6.06 -3.72
C GLN A 49 -3.77 6.94 -4.23
N ALA A 50 -5.02 6.62 -3.89
CA ALA A 50 -6.19 7.41 -4.27
C ALA A 50 -6.05 8.87 -3.79
N ARG A 51 -5.60 9.07 -2.54
CA ARG A 51 -5.39 10.39 -1.94
C ARG A 51 -4.25 11.17 -2.58
N VAL A 52 -3.13 10.52 -2.88
CA VAL A 52 -2.00 11.11 -3.65
C VAL A 52 -2.46 11.57 -5.04
N LEU A 53 -3.37 10.81 -5.67
CA LEU A 53 -3.98 11.14 -6.97
C LEU A 53 -5.05 12.25 -6.88
N GLY A 54 -5.36 12.76 -5.70
CA GLY A 54 -6.32 13.84 -5.49
C GLY A 54 -7.77 13.38 -5.31
N LEU A 55 -8.02 12.09 -5.17
CA LEU A 55 -9.36 11.56 -4.88
C LEU A 55 -9.71 11.81 -3.41
N SER A 56 -10.96 12.16 -3.14
CA SER A 56 -11.45 12.47 -1.79
C SER A 56 -12.15 11.27 -1.14
N TRP A 57 -11.51 10.10 -1.14
CA TRP A 57 -12.09 8.85 -0.62
C TRP A 57 -11.89 8.71 0.87
N ALA A 58 -12.97 8.60 1.64
CA ALA A 58 -12.91 8.43 3.10
C ALA A 58 -12.20 7.12 3.49
N ASP A 59 -12.52 6.04 2.78
CA ASP A 59 -12.02 4.69 2.97
C ASP A 59 -11.89 3.94 1.63
N PHE A 60 -11.28 2.76 1.66
CA PHE A 60 -11.28 1.81 0.56
C PHE A 60 -11.28 0.39 1.13
N ALA A 61 -12.28 -0.44 0.77
CA ALA A 61 -12.40 -1.81 1.25
C ALA A 61 -12.25 -1.91 2.78
N ASP A 62 -11.33 -2.74 3.27
CA ASP A 62 -11.01 -2.95 4.68
C ASP A 62 -9.89 -2.03 5.20
N SER A 63 -9.65 -0.90 4.53
CA SER A 63 -8.64 0.06 4.98
C SER A 63 -8.94 0.58 6.38
N THR A 64 -7.92 0.63 7.22
CA THR A 64 -7.96 1.21 8.57
C THR A 64 -7.26 2.58 8.64
N GLY A 65 -6.60 3.00 7.56
CA GLY A 65 -5.93 4.29 7.46
C GLY A 65 -5.06 4.42 6.21
N MET A 66 -4.34 5.52 6.08
CA MET A 66 -3.31 5.69 5.06
C MET A 66 -1.95 5.17 5.56
N ILE A 67 -1.06 4.92 4.62
CA ILE A 67 0.36 4.77 4.86
C ILE A 67 0.96 6.19 4.83
N ASP A 68 1.22 6.78 6.00
CA ASP A 68 1.73 8.16 6.06
C ASP A 68 3.22 8.26 5.68
N ALA A 69 3.96 7.17 5.86
CA ALA A 69 5.42 7.12 5.72
C ALA A 69 5.95 7.56 4.33
N TRP A 70 5.13 7.47 3.29
CA TRP A 70 5.51 7.82 1.92
C TRP A 70 4.82 9.06 1.36
N ILE A 71 3.93 9.72 2.11
CA ILE A 71 3.30 10.97 1.68
C ILE A 71 4.35 12.09 1.82
N GLY A 72 4.53 12.85 0.74
CA GLY A 72 5.45 14.00 0.65
C GLY A 72 5.17 15.07 1.68
#